data_AF-A0A7X8A4D1-F1
#
_entry.id   AF-A0A7X8A4D1-F1
#
_cell.length_a   1.000
_cell.length_b   1.000
_cell.length_c   1.000
_cell.angle_alpha   90.00
_cell.angle_beta   90.00
_cell.angle_gamma   90.00
#
_symmetry.space_group_name_H-M   'P 1'
#
loop_
_entity.id
_entity.type
_entity.pdbx_description
1 polymer ?
#
loop_
_entity_poly.entity_id
_entity_poly.type
_entity_poly.pdbx_seq_one_letter_code
_entity_poly.pdbx_strand_id
1 'polypeptide(L)'
;YVMDMFPGYRKKTCLVSGWALDKGFINFRWVNEAVPLSDHASYNELIEYVETAKPRKVFCLFGFKDIVDDLKCRGYDAVKATLANMKNAEKTFN
;
A
#
# COMPACT_ATOMS: atom_id res chain seq x y z
N TYR A 1 17.43 11.95 18.15
CA TYR A 1 16.73 10.66 18.03
C TYR A 1 15.71 10.52 19.16
N VAL A 2 14.73 9.60 19.06
CA VAL A 2 13.70 9.36 20.12
C VAL A 2 14.34 9.18 21.52
N MET A 3 15.57 8.67 21.57
CA MET A 3 16.33 8.49 22.81
C MET A 3 16.68 9.80 23.51
N ASP A 4 16.79 10.91 22.79
CA ASP A 4 17.20 12.23 23.32
C ASP A 4 16.02 13.05 23.84
N MET A 5 14.79 12.71 23.46
CA MET A 5 13.59 13.48 23.86
C MET A 5 13.25 13.35 25.36
N PHE A 6 13.69 12.28 26.03
CA PHE A 6 13.38 12.04 27.45
C PHE A 6 14.58 11.44 28.20
N PRO A 7 15.59 12.24 28.57
CA PRO A 7 16.77 11.75 29.30
C PRO A 7 16.39 11.24 30.70
N GLY A 8 17.06 10.18 31.18
CA GLY A 8 16.87 9.63 32.53
C GLY A 8 15.70 8.65 32.71
N TYR A 9 14.83 8.47 31.72
CA TYR A 9 13.70 7.54 31.80
C TYR A 9 13.93 6.26 30.98
N ARG A 10 13.46 5.12 31.50
CA ARG A 10 13.34 3.88 30.73
C ARG A 10 12.23 4.04 29.69
N LYS A 11 12.54 3.78 28.42
CA LYS A 11 11.61 3.93 27.29
C LYS A 11 11.18 2.55 26.77
N LYS A 12 9.93 2.44 26.33
CA LYS A 12 9.48 1.37 25.44
C LYS A 12 9.07 1.98 24.10
N THR A 13 9.47 1.37 23.01
CA THR A 13 9.15 1.81 21.64
C THR A 13 8.17 0.85 20.99
N CYS A 14 7.20 1.40 20.27
CA CYS A 14 6.24 0.64 19.48
C CYS A 14 6.29 1.12 18.03
N LEU A 15 6.43 0.20 17.08
CA LEU A 15 6.29 0.48 15.65
C LEU A 15 4.86 0.18 15.20
N VAL A 16 4.22 1.11 14.51
CA VAL A 16 2.90 0.90 13.90
C VAL A 16 3.08 0.91 12.39
N SER A 17 2.93 -0.24 11.75
CA SER A 17 3.15 -0.38 10.30
C SER A 17 2.56 -1.68 9.78
N GLY A 18 1.99 -1.69 8.56
CA GLY A 18 1.53 -2.92 7.91
C GLY A 18 2.64 -3.95 7.72
N TRP A 19 3.88 -3.49 7.59
CA TRP A 19 5.06 -4.34 7.51
C TRP A 19 5.40 -5.08 8.80
N ALA A 20 4.78 -4.73 9.94
CA ALA A 20 4.91 -5.49 11.17
C ALA A 20 4.29 -6.91 11.09
N LEU A 21 3.59 -7.25 10.00
CA LEU A 21 3.22 -8.64 9.70
C LEU A 21 4.46 -9.50 9.39
N ASP A 22 5.52 -8.91 8.85
CA ASP A 22 6.77 -9.61 8.57
C ASP A 22 7.71 -9.55 9.78
N LYS A 23 7.94 -10.71 10.40
CA LYS A 23 8.89 -10.85 11.54
C LYS A 23 10.31 -10.44 11.15
N GLY A 24 10.71 -10.65 9.89
CA GLY A 24 12.00 -10.20 9.37
C GLY A 24 12.13 -8.68 9.42
N PHE A 25 11.09 -7.96 9.02
CA PHE A 25 11.05 -6.50 9.04
C PHE A 25 11.15 -5.90 10.45
N ILE A 26 10.52 -6.54 11.44
CA ILE A 26 10.57 -6.10 12.86
C ILE A 26 11.96 -6.28 13.45
N ASN A 27 12.62 -7.42 13.17
CA ASN A 27 13.88 -7.78 13.79
C ASN A 27 15.01 -6.76 13.54
N PHE A 28 14.97 -6.00 12.44
CA PHE A 28 15.97 -4.98 12.12
C PHE A 28 15.73 -3.61 12.76
N ARG A 29 14.56 -3.39 13.38
CA ARG A 29 14.11 -2.05 13.83
C ARG A 29 14.33 -1.76 15.31
N TRP A 30 14.82 -2.74 16.09
CA TRP A 30 15.14 -2.57 17.52
C TRP A 30 14.00 -1.95 18.34
N VAL A 31 12.76 -2.34 18.03
CA VAL A 31 11.55 -1.88 18.75
C VAL A 31 11.12 -2.90 19.78
N ASN A 32 10.49 -2.45 20.87
CA ASN A 32 9.98 -3.36 21.90
C ASN A 32 8.72 -4.08 21.46
N GLU A 33 7.84 -3.38 20.76
CA GLU A 33 6.57 -3.91 20.25
C GLU A 33 6.36 -3.46 18.80
N ALA A 34 5.60 -4.22 18.04
CA ALA A 34 5.20 -3.85 16.69
C ALA A 34 3.73 -4.24 16.46
N VAL A 35 2.95 -3.30 15.92
CA VAL A 35 1.52 -3.47 15.64
C VAL A 35 1.31 -3.44 14.13
N PRO A 36 0.76 -4.52 13.54
CA PRO A 36 0.44 -4.56 12.11
C PRO A 36 -0.80 -3.71 11.83
N LEU A 37 -0.57 -2.43 11.52
CA LEU A 37 -1.62 -1.49 11.14
C LEU A 37 -1.17 -0.70 9.92
N SER A 38 -2.03 -0.68 8.92
CA SER A 38 -1.84 -0.01 7.64
C SER A 38 -3.12 0.73 7.27
N ASP A 39 -2.98 1.88 6.65
CA ASP A 39 -4.05 2.64 5.99
C ASP A 39 -4.24 2.23 4.52
N HIS A 40 -3.37 1.38 3.98
CA HIS A 40 -3.49 0.81 2.64
C HIS A 40 -4.56 -0.29 2.56
N ALA A 41 -5.32 -0.29 1.46
CA ALA A 41 -6.26 -1.35 1.11
C ALA A 41 -5.55 -2.70 0.88
N SER A 42 -6.19 -3.77 1.31
CA SER A 42 -5.83 -5.15 1.00
C SER A 42 -6.12 -5.50 -0.47
N TYR A 43 -5.59 -6.65 -0.92
CA TYR A 43 -5.89 -7.17 -2.26
C TYR A 43 -7.40 -7.32 -2.49
N ASN A 44 -8.12 -7.92 -1.54
CA ASN A 44 -9.55 -8.17 -1.68
C ASN A 44 -10.34 -6.86 -1.74
N GLU A 45 -9.99 -5.87 -0.92
CA GLU A 45 -10.62 -4.54 -0.95
C GLU A 45 -10.34 -3.80 -2.27
N LEU A 46 -9.16 -3.96 -2.87
CA LEU A 46 -8.87 -3.40 -4.20
C LEU A 46 -9.74 -4.04 -5.29
N ILE A 47 -9.92 -5.36 -5.25
CA ILE A 47 -10.78 -6.06 -6.20
C ILE A 47 -12.24 -5.64 -6.03
N GLU A 48 -12.74 -5.64 -4.79
CA GLU A 48 -14.10 -5.19 -4.46
C GLU A 48 -14.35 -3.75 -4.92
N TYR A 49 -13.36 -2.86 -4.72
CA TYR A 49 -13.44 -1.49 -5.18
C TYR A 49 -13.59 -1.40 -6.71
N VAL A 50 -12.79 -2.14 -7.48
CA VAL A 50 -12.88 -2.14 -8.96
C VAL A 50 -14.20 -2.74 -9.43
N GLU A 51 -14.65 -3.83 -8.82
CA GLU A 51 -15.93 -4.48 -9.14
C GLU A 51 -17.13 -3.57 -8.87
N THR A 52 -17.07 -2.80 -7.78
CA THR A 52 -18.11 -1.84 -7.39
C THR A 52 -18.08 -0.59 -8.26
N ALA A 53 -16.90 0.00 -8.50
CA ALA A 53 -16.76 1.25 -9.24
C ALA A 53 -16.98 1.10 -10.75
N LYS A 54 -16.79 -0.12 -11.30
CA LYS A 54 -16.92 -0.44 -12.73
C LYS A 54 -16.19 0.58 -13.63
N PRO A 55 -14.89 0.83 -13.39
CA PRO A 55 -14.17 1.85 -14.14
C PRO A 55 -13.97 1.43 -15.59
N ARG A 56 -13.89 2.42 -16.50
CA ARG A 56 -13.49 2.17 -17.90
C ARG A 56 -12.04 1.71 -18.03
N LYS A 57 -11.16 2.15 -17.14
CA LYS A 57 -9.73 1.85 -17.13
C LYS A 57 -9.17 1.91 -15.72
N VAL A 58 -8.25 1.02 -15.38
CA VAL A 58 -7.59 0.94 -14.06
C VAL A 58 -6.10 1.22 -14.21
N PHE A 59 -5.60 2.21 -13.47
CA PHE A 59 -4.17 2.52 -13.38
C PHE A 59 -3.64 2.06 -12.03
N CYS A 60 -2.81 1.02 -12.02
CA CYS A 60 -2.27 0.44 -10.79
C CYS A 60 -0.95 1.13 -10.40
N LEU A 61 -0.94 1.78 -9.24
CA LEU A 61 0.23 2.44 -8.65
C LEU A 61 0.62 1.72 -7.36
N PHE A 62 1.92 1.51 -7.14
CA PHE A 62 2.50 0.91 -5.93
C PHE A 62 1.67 -0.27 -5.38
N GLY A 63 1.77 -1.43 -6.01
CA GLY A 63 0.99 -2.61 -5.62
C GLY A 63 1.72 -3.91 -5.90
N PHE A 64 1.01 -5.01 -5.64
CA PHE A 64 1.46 -6.36 -5.95
C PHE A 64 1.86 -6.47 -7.43
N LYS A 65 2.88 -7.27 -7.71
CA LYS A 65 3.42 -7.42 -9.07
C LYS A 65 2.34 -7.87 -10.07
N ASP A 66 1.37 -8.64 -9.59
CA ASP A 66 0.45 -9.40 -10.42
C ASP A 66 -0.96 -8.78 -10.51
N ILE A 67 -1.24 -7.68 -9.76
CA ILE A 67 -2.60 -7.08 -9.71
C ILE A 67 -3.12 -6.63 -11.09
N VAL A 68 -2.21 -6.17 -11.96
CA VAL A 68 -2.57 -5.76 -13.33
C VAL A 68 -3.05 -6.95 -14.15
N ASP A 69 -2.38 -8.10 -14.02
CA ASP A 69 -2.71 -9.28 -14.79
C ASP A 69 -3.99 -9.94 -14.25
N ASP A 70 -4.17 -9.96 -12.92
CA ASP A 70 -5.41 -10.41 -12.28
C ASP A 70 -6.63 -9.60 -12.75
N LEU A 71 -6.52 -8.27 -12.78
CA LEU A 71 -7.59 -7.40 -13.25
C LEU A 71 -7.91 -7.64 -14.73
N LYS A 72 -6.89 -7.87 -15.57
CA LYS A 72 -7.10 -8.25 -16.98
C LYS A 72 -7.80 -9.59 -17.12
N CYS A 73 -7.41 -10.60 -16.34
CA CYS A 73 -8.07 -11.92 -16.32
C CYS A 73 -9.54 -11.81 -15.91
N ARG A 74 -9.90 -10.81 -15.09
CA ARG A 74 -11.28 -10.49 -14.71
C ARG A 74 -12.03 -9.62 -15.74
N GLY A 75 -11.38 -9.23 -16.85
CA GLY A 75 -11.99 -8.47 -17.94
C GLY A 75 -11.85 -6.95 -17.84
N TYR A 76 -11.03 -6.42 -16.93
CA TYR A 76 -10.78 -4.98 -16.81
C TYR A 76 -9.62 -4.51 -17.70
N ASP A 77 -9.74 -3.32 -18.29
CA ASP A 77 -8.61 -2.62 -18.92
C ASP A 77 -7.70 -2.05 -17.83
N ALA A 78 -6.70 -2.83 -17.42
CA ALA A 78 -5.75 -2.47 -16.37
C ALA A 78 -4.33 -2.29 -16.90
N VAL A 79 -3.63 -1.26 -16.42
CA VAL A 79 -2.22 -0.98 -16.73
C VAL A 79 -1.45 -0.54 -15.49
N LYS A 80 -0.13 -0.75 -15.48
CA LYS A 80 0.74 -0.10 -14.51
C LYS A 80 0.74 1.41 -14.75
N ALA A 81 0.54 2.18 -13.70
CA ALA A 81 0.61 3.63 -13.75
C ALA A 81 2.05 4.08 -14.04
N THR A 82 2.20 4.97 -15.02
CA THR A 82 3.44 5.67 -15.35
C THR A 82 3.14 7.15 -15.48
N LEU A 83 4.12 8.02 -15.25
CA LEU A 83 3.92 9.47 -15.43
C LEU A 83 3.42 9.82 -16.84
N ALA A 84 3.85 9.06 -17.86
CA ALA A 84 3.43 9.28 -19.24
C ALA A 84 1.95 8.91 -19.47
N ASN A 85 1.48 7.76 -18.97
CA ASN A 85 0.11 7.31 -19.22
C ASN A 85 -0.93 7.99 -18.31
N MET A 86 -0.52 8.50 -17.15
CA MET A 86 -1.40 9.26 -16.26
C MET A 86 -1.69 10.68 -16.79
N LYS A 87 -0.71 11.35 -17.41
CA LYS A 87 -0.91 12.68 -18.03
C LYS A 87 -1.95 12.67 -19.15
N ASN A 88 -2.13 11.53 -19.81
CA ASN A 88 -3.15 11.38 -20.85
C ASN A 88 -4.53 11.06 -20.26
N ALA A 89 -4.61 10.57 -19.02
CA ALA A 89 -5.88 10.21 -18.39
C ALA A 89 -6.74 11.45 -18.07
N GLU A 90 -6.12 12.58 -17.68
CA GLU A 90 -6.81 13.85 -17.39
C GLU A 90 -7.65 14.37 -18.57
N LYS A 91 -7.33 13.99 -19.80
CA LYS A 91 -8.06 14.41 -21.01
C LYS A 91 -9.30 13.56 -21.32
N THR A 92 -9.56 12.51 -20.53
CA THR A 92 -10.55 11.46 -20.86
C THR A 92 -11.85 11.58 -20.06
N PHE A 93 -12.01 12.63 -19.26
CA PHE A 93 -13.20 12.89 -18.43
C PHE A 93 -14.21 13.87 -19.06
N ASN A 94 -14.12 14.09 -20.38
CA ASN A 94 -15.10 14.86 -21.15
C ASN A 94 -16.17 13.96 -21.76
#